data_AF-A0A6P6Y6A4-F1
#
_entry.id   AF-A0A6P6Y6A4-F1
#
_cell.length_a   1.000
_cell.length_b   1.000
_cell.length_c   1.000
_cell.angle_alpha   90.00
_cell.angle_beta   90.00
_cell.angle_gamma   90.00
#
_symmetry.space_group_name_H-M   'P 1'
#
loop_
_entity.id
_entity.type
_entity.pdbx_description
1 polymer ?
#
loop_
_entity_poly.entity_id
_entity_poly.type
_entity_poly.pdbx_seq_one_letter_code
_entity_poly.pdbx_strand_id
1 'polypeptide(L)' 'MSKAAKAFAIAHEEATNKLLPFGTTYLCEQGFSSLMNIKTKNRNRLDAEDCIIIALTSITPNFDEIVSNMKQHHFSKT' A
#
# COMPACT_ATOMS: atom_id res chain seq x y z
N MET A 1 -27.73 1.49 30.11
CA MET A 1 -26.44 2.16 29.85
C MET A 1 -26.45 3.54 30.49
N SER A 2 -25.36 3.94 31.17
CA SER A 2 -25.27 5.26 31.81
C SER A 2 -25.30 6.39 30.77
N LYS A 3 -25.70 7.60 31.20
CA LYS A 3 -25.74 8.80 30.35
C LYS A 3 -24.37 9.10 29.70
N ALA A 4 -23.28 8.85 30.44
CA ALA A 4 -21.92 9.05 29.96
C ALA A 4 -21.55 8.05 28.84
N ALA A 5 -21.93 6.78 28.97
CA ALA A 5 -21.66 5.76 27.95
C ALA A 5 -22.34 6.10 26.62
N LYS A 6 -23.58 6.64 26.66
CA LYS A 6 -24.28 7.10 25.46
C LYS A 6 -23.61 8.32 24.83
N ALA A 7 -23.17 9.29 25.63
CA ALA A 7 -22.49 10.48 25.12
C ALA A 7 -21.16 10.12 24.45
N PHE A 8 -20.41 9.18 25.01
CA PHE A 8 -19.17 8.69 24.41
C PHE A 8 -19.42 7.98 23.07
N ALA A 9 -20.43 7.13 22.98
CA ALA A 9 -20.77 6.43 21.73
C ALA A 9 -21.08 7.41 20.59
N ILE A 10 -21.88 8.45 20.87
CA ILE A 10 -22.23 9.49 19.89
C ILE A 10 -20.98 10.28 19.45
N ALA A 11 -20.13 10.67 20.40
CA ALA A 11 -18.90 11.38 20.10
C ALA A 11 -17.92 10.53 19.26
N HIS A 12 -17.84 9.24 19.55
CA HIS A 12 -17.02 8.29 18.80
C HIS A 12 -17.51 8.14 17.36
N GLU A 13 -18.82 7.99 17.16
CA GLU A 13 -19.43 7.89 15.83
C GLU A 13 -19.18 9.16 15.00
N GLU A 14 -19.42 10.33 15.58
CA GLU A 14 -19.16 11.62 14.95
C GLU A 14 -17.69 11.84 14.60
N ALA A 15 -16.78 11.50 15.51
CA ALA A 15 -15.35 11.60 15.27
C ALA A 15 -14.92 10.65 14.15
N THR A 16 -15.43 9.42 14.15
CA THR A 16 -15.13 8.41 13.15
C THR A 16 -15.59 8.87 11.77
N ASN A 17 -16.82 9.36 11.63
CA ASN A 17 -17.34 9.88 10.36
C ASN A 17 -16.54 11.06 9.82
N LYS A 18 -16.03 11.94 10.70
CA LYS A 18 -15.23 13.09 10.30
C LYS A 18 -13.78 12.72 9.99
N LEU A 19 -13.18 11.80 10.74
CA LEU A 19 -11.75 11.48 10.63
C LEU A 19 -11.47 10.36 9.62
N LEU A 20 -12.39 9.42 9.41
CA LEU A 20 -12.22 8.32 8.47
C LEU A 20 -11.87 8.79 7.05
N PRO A 21 -12.59 9.76 6.45
CA PRO A 21 -12.28 10.20 5.10
C PRO A 21 -10.85 10.73 4.96
N PHE A 22 -10.27 11.34 6.01
CA PHE A 22 -8.88 11.82 5.94
C PHE A 22 -7.89 10.67 5.78
N GLY A 23 -8.03 9.61 6.58
CA GLY A 23 -7.15 8.45 6.49
C GLY A 23 -7.36 7.67 5.20
N THR A 24 -8.62 7.37 4.87
CA THR A 24 -8.94 6.53 3.71
C THR A 24 -8.69 7.23 2.38
N THR A 25 -9.06 8.50 2.25
CA THR A 25 -8.83 9.28 1.02
C THR A 25 -7.34 9.46 0.80
N TYR A 26 -6.58 9.82 1.83
CA TYR A 26 -5.13 9.95 1.72
C TYR A 26 -4.48 8.65 1.24
N LEU A 27 -4.83 7.50 1.82
CA LEU A 27 -4.28 6.20 1.41
C LEU A 27 -4.65 5.86 -0.04
N CYS A 28 -5.88 6.15 -0.46
CA CYS A 28 -6.30 5.97 -1.85
C CYS A 28 -5.49 6.86 -2.81
N GLU A 29 -5.33 8.15 -2.48
CA GLU A 29 -4.54 9.10 -3.28
C GLU A 29 -3.07 8.68 -3.38
N GLN A 30 -2.46 8.28 -2.27
CA GLN A 30 -1.11 7.73 -2.26
C GLN A 30 -1.00 6.48 -3.14
N GLY A 31 -1.98 5.58 -3.07
CA GLY A 31 -2.02 4.38 -3.91
C GLY A 31 -2.13 4.69 -5.40
N PHE A 32 -3.00 5.63 -5.78
CA PHE A 32 -3.08 6.09 -7.16
C PHE A 32 -1.80 6.75 -7.65
N SER A 33 -1.16 7.58 -6.82
CA SER A 33 0.13 8.19 -7.14
C SER A 33 1.21 7.14 -7.39
N SER A 34 1.28 6.11 -6.53
CA SER A 34 2.17 4.95 -6.71
C SER A 34 1.88 4.18 -8.00
N LEU A 35 0.61 3.91 -8.32
CA LEU A 35 0.20 3.26 -9.57
C LEU A 35 0.70 4.03 -10.79
N MET A 36 0.46 5.35 -10.78
CA MET A 36 0.88 6.24 -11.86
C MET A 36 2.39 6.24 -12.03
N ASN A 37 3.14 6.26 -10.93
CA ASN A 37 4.59 6.20 -10.95
C ASN A 37 5.11 4.87 -11.54
N ILE A 38 4.52 3.74 -11.11
CA ILE A 38 4.82 2.40 -11.63
C ILE A 38 4.59 2.37 -13.15
N LYS A 39 3.41 2.81 -13.63
CA LYS A 39 3.06 2.73 -15.06
C LYS A 39 3.88 3.67 -15.95
N THR A 40 4.24 4.85 -15.48
CA THR A 40 4.79 5.92 -16.34
C THR A 40 6.30 6.06 -16.27
N LYS A 41 6.92 5.90 -15.09
CA LYS A 41 8.35 6.16 -14.88
C LYS A 41 9.17 4.89 -14.88
N ASN A 42 8.63 3.84 -14.27
CA ASN A 42 9.27 2.53 -14.27
C ASN A 42 8.78 1.80 -15.53
N ARG A 43 9.49 1.94 -16.66
CA ARG A 43 9.28 1.04 -17.82
C ARG A 43 9.83 -0.36 -17.51
N ASN A 44 9.34 -0.95 -16.43
CA ASN A 44 9.66 -2.30 -16.05
C ASN A 44 8.78 -3.26 -16.86
N ARG A 45 9.32 -4.43 -17.21
CA ARG A 45 8.53 -5.54 -17.79
C ARG A 45 7.64 -6.22 -16.73
N LEU A 46 7.54 -5.61 -15.56
CA LEU A 46 6.84 -6.16 -14.41
C LEU A 46 5.37 -5.79 -14.51
N ASP A 47 4.53 -6.68 -14.02
CA ASP A 47 3.10 -6.42 -13.98
C ASP A 47 2.80 -5.30 -12.97
N ALA A 48 1.95 -4.36 -13.38
CA ALA A 48 1.65 -3.18 -12.56
C ALA A 48 0.79 -3.53 -11.33
N GLU A 49 -0.02 -4.58 -11.41
CA GLU A 49 -0.86 -5.09 -10.32
C GLU A 49 0.01 -5.69 -9.21
N ASP A 50 0.96 -6.56 -9.58
CA ASP A 50 1.91 -7.13 -8.63
C ASP A 50 2.75 -6.03 -7.96
N CYS A 51 3.21 -5.05 -8.74
CA CYS A 51 4.00 -3.94 -8.23
C CYS A 51 3.23 -3.05 -7.25
N ILE A 52 1.93 -2.81 -7.48
CA ILE A 52 1.15 -1.95 -6.57
C ILE A 52 0.85 -2.65 -5.25
N ILE A 53 0.63 -3.96 -5.25
CA ILE A 53 0.48 -4.74 -4.01
C ILE A 53 1.73 -4.58 -3.15
N ILE A 54 2.91 -4.70 -3.76
CA ILE A 54 4.19 -4.49 -3.07
C ILE A 54 4.38 -3.03 -2.63
N ALA A 55 3.97 -2.06 -3.44
CA ALA A 55 4.12 -0.64 -3.10
C ALA A 55 3.18 -0.18 -1.97
N LEU A 56 2.04 -0.85 -1.79
CA LEU A 56 1.05 -0.52 -0.76
C LEU A 56 1.26 -1.29 0.56
N THR A 57 2.03 -2.38 0.54
CA THR A 57 2.31 -3.12 1.76
C THR A 57 3.30 -2.38 2.66
N SER A 58 3.11 -2.48 3.96
CA SER A 58 4.11 -2.04 4.96
C SER A 58 5.19 -3.09 5.20
N ILE A 59 5.08 -4.27 4.56
CA ILE A 59 6.04 -5.36 4.69
C ILE A 59 7.27 -5.02 3.86
N THR A 60 8.43 -5.00 4.51
CA THR A 60 9.71 -4.89 3.79
C THR A 60 10.06 -6.26 3.21
N PRO A 61 10.35 -6.36 1.90
CA PRO A 61 10.77 -7.62 1.30
C PRO A 61 12.06 -8.15 1.95
N ASN A 62 12.14 -9.46 2.18
CA ASN A 62 13.39 -10.09 2.57
C ASN A 62 14.32 -10.20 1.35
N PHE A 63 15.12 -9.16 1.11
CA PHE A 63 15.97 -9.09 -0.07
C PHE A 63 17.02 -10.20 -0.11
N ASP A 64 17.57 -10.61 1.03
CA ASP A 64 18.59 -11.67 1.08
C ASP A 64 18.01 -13.00 0.59
N GLU A 65 16.81 -13.35 1.05
CA GLU A 65 16.11 -14.55 0.61
C GLU A 65 15.73 -14.48 -0.87
N ILE A 66 15.20 -13.34 -1.34
CA ILE A 66 14.84 -13.15 -2.75
C ILE A 66 16.06 -13.33 -3.65
N VAL A 67 17.18 -12.69 -3.30
CA VAL A 67 18.43 -12.77 -4.06
C VAL A 67 18.98 -14.19 -4.05
N SER A 68 18.92 -14.90 -2.92
CA SER A 68 19.38 -16.29 -2.83
C SER A 68 18.57 -17.26 -3.73
N ASN A 69 17.29 -16.96 -3.95
CA ASN A 69 16.39 -17.77 -4.77
C ASN A 69 16.36 -17.35 -6.25
N MET A 70 17.00 -16.22 -6.62
CA MET A 70 17.08 -15.80 -8.01
C MET A 70 17.92 -16.78 -8.83
N LYS A 71 17.30 -17.41 -9.83
CA LYS A 71 18.04 -18.23 -10.80
C LYS A 71 19.00 -17.34 -11.58
N GLN A 72 20.26 -17.72 -11.62
CA GLN A 72 21.28 -17.02 -12.40
C GLN A 72 20.85 -16.97 -13.87
N HIS A 73 20.66 -15.76 -14.40
CA HIS A 73 20.43 -15.58 -15.82
C HIS A 73 21.77 -15.73 -16.53
N HIS A 74 21.99 -16.86 -17.21
CA HIS A 74 23.13 -17.01 -18.10
C HIS A 74 22.93 -16.08 -19.29
N PHE A 75 23.57 -14.91 -19.25
CA PHE A 75 23.75 -14.10 -20.45
C PHE A 75 24.66 -14.86 -21.39
N SER A 76 24.16 -15.20 -22.58
CA SER A 76 24.99 -15.69 -23.67
C SER A 76 25.99 -14.60 -24.04
N LYS A 77 27.28 -14.93 -24.07
CA LYS A 77 28.31 -14.03 -24.60
C LYS A 77 28.16 -13.99 -26.12
N THR A 78 27.50 -12.97 -26.64
CA THR A 78 27.62 -12.53 -28.04
C THR A 78 28.73 -11.52 -28.18
#